data_AF-A0A9N9C350-F1
#
_entry.id   AF-A0A9N9C350-F1
#
_cell.length_a   1.000
_cell.length_b   1.000
_cell.length_c   1.000
_cell.angle_alpha   90.00
_cell.angle_beta   90.00
_cell.angle_gamma   90.00
#
_symmetry.space_group_name_H-M   'P 1'
#
loop_
_entity.id
_entity.type
_entity.pdbx_description
1 polymer ?
#
loop_
_entity_poly.entity_id
_entity_poly.type
_entity_poly.pdbx_seq_one_letter_code
_entity_poly.pdbx_strand_id
1 'polypeptide(L)' 'MASSNRGKRCFRCDKYKNLNEFTRQIGSQIKEGSNCNKCAKTKKKKKPKAISKPTSVESLNITEDYVNDEYKDIA' A
#
# COMPACT_ATOMS: atom_id res chain seq x y z
N MET A 1 -23.52 -29.05 -16.65
CA MET A 1 -22.72 -27.84 -16.36
C MET A 1 -21.25 -28.22 -16.36
N ALA A 2 -20.49 -27.83 -17.40
CA ALA A 2 -19.04 -28.04 -17.41
C ALA A 2 -18.40 -27.00 -16.46
N SER A 3 -18.17 -27.39 -15.20
CA SER A 3 -17.34 -26.61 -14.30
C SER A 3 -15.91 -26.65 -14.82
N SER A 4 -15.58 -25.70 -15.70
CA SER A 4 -14.23 -25.48 -16.18
C SER A 4 -13.36 -25.10 -14.99
N ASN A 5 -12.71 -26.10 -14.39
CA ASN A 5 -11.76 -25.98 -13.29
C ASN A 5 -10.44 -25.33 -13.75
N ARG A 6 -10.52 -24.39 -14.72
CA ARG A 6 -9.38 -23.69 -15.29
C ARG A 6 -9.00 -22.60 -14.31
N GLY A 7 -8.01 -22.91 -13.48
CA GLY A 7 -7.40 -21.91 -12.60
C GLY A 7 -6.92 -20.68 -13.36
N LYS A 8 -6.92 -19.53 -12.69
CA LYS A 8 -6.45 -18.24 -13.21
C LYS A 8 -5.07 -17.93 -12.62
N ARG A 9 -4.20 -17.29 -13.41
CA ARG A 9 -2.89 -16.82 -12.96
C ARG A 9 -3.05 -15.53 -12.16
N CYS A 10 -2.50 -15.50 -10.94
CA CYS A 10 -2.54 -14.31 -10.10
C CYS A 10 -1.53 -13.27 -10.57
N PHE A 11 -1.96 -12.06 -10.90
CA PHE A 11 -1.05 -11.01 -11.38
C PHE A 11 0.06 -10.64 -10.38
N ARG A 12 -0.22 -10.74 -9.07
CA ARG A 12 0.74 -10.32 -8.02
C ARG A 12 1.74 -11.38 -7.59
N CYS A 13 1.36 -12.66 -7.57
CA CYS A 13 2.27 -13.75 -7.16
C CYS A 13 2.60 -14.72 -8.28
N ASP A 14 2.06 -14.45 -9.47
CA ASP A 14 2.34 -15.14 -10.72
C ASP A 14 2.03 -16.65 -10.75
N LYS A 15 1.31 -17.14 -9.73
CA LYS A 15 0.92 -18.54 -9.58
C LYS A 15 -0.50 -18.76 -10.09
N TYR A 16 -0.72 -19.90 -10.74
CA TYR A 16 -2.06 -20.40 -11.06
C TYR A 16 -2.78 -20.82 -9.78
N LYS A 17 -4.03 -20.36 -9.63
CA LYS A 17 -4.90 -20.63 -8.49
C LYS A 17 -6.33 -20.87 -8.97
N ASN A 18 -7.13 -21.55 -8.16
CA ASN A 18 -8.56 -21.77 -8.46
C ASN A 18 -9.30 -20.43 -8.55
N LEU A 19 -10.33 -20.35 -9.40
CA LEU A 19 -11.14 -19.13 -9.57
C LEU A 19 -11.78 -18.66 -8.26
N ASN A 20 -12.13 -19.58 -7.36
CA ASN A 20 -12.63 -19.26 -6.01
C ASN A 20 -11.64 -18.43 -5.18
N GLU A 21 -10.33 -18.54 -5.46
CA GLU A 21 -9.31 -17.70 -4.81
C GLU A 21 -9.26 -16.28 -5.39
N PHE A 22 -10.00 -15.95 -6.45
CA PHE A 22 -10.07 -14.60 -7.04
C PHE A 22 -11.39 -13.90 -6.72
N THR A 23 -12.41 -14.67 -6.38
CA THR A 23 -13.74 -14.20 -6.02
C THR A 23 -13.76 -13.65 -4.59
N ARG A 24 -14.35 -12.46 -4.42
CA ARG A 24 -14.43 -11.76 -3.14
C ARG A 24 -15.74 -10.99 -3.02
N GLN A 25 -16.27 -10.95 -1.81
CA GLN A 25 -17.45 -10.16 -1.49
C GLN A 25 -17.05 -8.69 -1.24
N ILE A 26 -17.71 -7.77 -1.94
CA ILE A 26 -17.55 -6.33 -1.80
C ILE A 26 -18.96 -5.77 -1.52
N GLY A 27 -19.23 -5.49 -0.24
CA GLY A 27 -20.59 -5.18 0.23
C GLY A 27 -21.52 -6.38 0.01
N SER A 28 -22.61 -6.17 -0.73
CA SER A 28 -23.58 -7.22 -1.05
C SER A 28 -23.29 -7.96 -2.36
N GLN A 29 -22.22 -7.62 -3.09
CA GLN A 29 -21.90 -8.22 -4.39
C GLN A 29 -20.69 -9.14 -4.33
N ILE A 30 -20.71 -10.19 -5.15
CA ILE A 30 -19.57 -11.07 -5.39
C ILE A 30 -18.86 -10.59 -6.66
N LYS A 31 -17.57 -10.24 -6.55
CA LYS A 31 -16.74 -9.78 -7.69
C LYS A 31 -15.48 -10.62 -7.81
N GLU A 32 -15.09 -10.91 -9.04
CA GLU A 32 -13.81 -11.55 -9.34
C GLU A 32 -12.70 -10.49 -9.48
N GLY A 33 -11.55 -10.72 -8.84
CA GLY A 33 -10.39 -9.84 -8.94
C GLY A 33 -9.27 -10.37 -9.84
N SER A 34 -8.31 -9.52 -10.19
CA SER A 34 -7.10 -9.91 -10.93
C SER A 34 -6.03 -10.57 -10.06
N ASN A 35 -6.10 -10.35 -8.75
CA ASN A 35 -5.21 -10.92 -7.74
C ASN A 35 -5.95 -11.93 -6.87
N CYS A 36 -5.28 -13.00 -6.48
CA CYS A 36 -5.81 -13.97 -5.54
C CYS A 36 -6.02 -13.36 -4.15
N ASN A 37 -6.88 -13.98 -3.35
CA ASN A 37 -7.38 -13.47 -2.08
C ASN A 37 -6.26 -13.24 -1.07
N LYS A 38 -5.24 -14.11 -1.03
CA LYS A 38 -4.02 -13.91 -0.22
C LYS A 38 -3.26 -12.64 -0.62
N CYS A 39 -3.07 -12.45 -1.92
CA CYS A 39 -2.40 -11.28 -2.48
C CYS A 39 -3.23 -9.99 -2.38
N ALA A 40 -4.56 -10.09 -2.29
CA ALA A 40 -5.43 -8.93 -2.10
C ALA A 40 -5.44 -8.45 -0.63
N LYS A 41 -5.38 -9.37 0.34
CA LYS A 41 -5.47 -9.07 1.78
C LYS A 41 -4.25 -8.33 2.37
N THR A 42 -3.09 -8.38 1.71
CA THR A 42 -1.85 -7.74 2.21
C THR A 42 -1.87 -6.20 2.27
N LYS A 43 -2.95 -5.52 1.86
CA LYS A 43 -3.08 -4.05 1.98
C LYS A 43 -3.72 -3.56 3.29
N LYS A 44 -4.06 -4.42 4.26
CA LYS A 44 -4.57 -3.97 5.57
C LYS A 44 -3.50 -4.00 6.66
N LYS A 45 -2.38 -3.29 6.49
CA LYS A 45 -1.71 -2.74 7.67
C LYS A 45 -2.53 -1.53 8.09
N LYS A 46 -3.44 -1.71 9.05
CA LYS A 46 -4.00 -0.57 9.79
C LYS A 46 -2.78 0.23 10.24
N LYS A 47 -2.64 1.49 9.80
CA LYS A 47 -1.69 2.40 10.46
C LYS A 47 -2.04 2.33 11.95
N PRO A 48 -1.11 2.02 12.87
CA PRO A 48 -1.38 2.22 14.28
C PRO A 48 -1.86 3.68 14.41
N LYS A 49 -3.00 3.90 15.08
CA LYS A 49 -3.41 5.26 15.47
C LYS A 49 -2.22 5.84 16.24
N ALA A 50 -1.52 6.80 15.65
CA ALA A 50 -0.56 7.60 16.38
C ALA A 50 -1.36 8.34 17.44
N ILE A 51 -1.30 7.88 18.69
CA ILE A 51 -1.73 8.67 19.83
C ILE A 51 -0.69 9.78 19.92
N SER A 52 -1.01 10.92 19.32
CA SER A 52 -0.24 12.15 19.48
C SER A 52 -0.31 12.54 20.96
N LYS A 53 0.73 12.20 21.73
CA LYS A 53 1.02 12.95 22.94
C LYS A 53 1.39 14.37 22.49
N PRO A 54 0.80 15.43 23.05
CA PRO A 54 1.34 16.77 22.85
C PRO A 54 2.70 16.79 23.55
N THR A 55 3.77 16.70 22.76
CA THR A 55 5.10 17.04 23.25
C THR A 55 5.10 18.57 23.38
N SER A 56 5.12 19.06 24.62
CA SER A 56 5.33 20.47 24.91
C SER A 56 6.61 20.92 24.19
N VAL A 57 6.46 21.76 23.17
CA VAL A 57 7.59 22.33 22.45
C VAL A 57 8.12 23.46 23.33
N GLU A 58 9.20 23.18 24.05
CA GLU A 58 10.03 24.21 24.64
C GLU A 58 10.75 24.93 23.49
N SER A 59 10.52 26.24 23.37
CA SER A 59 11.03 27.10 22.32
C SER A 59 12.57 27.18 22.37
N LEU A 60 13.25 26.34 21.59
CA LEU A 60 14.69 26.48 21.37
C LEU A 60 14.94 27.43 20.20
N ASN A 61 15.30 28.64 20.60
CA ASN A 61 15.86 29.75 19.85
C ASN A 61 17.02 29.26 18.96
N ILE A 62 16.86 29.33 17.63
CA ILE A 62 17.97 29.17 16.69
C ILE A 62 18.14 30.52 16.02
N THR A 63 19.06 31.29 16.57
CA THR A 63 19.59 32.53 15.99
C THR A 63 20.34 32.22 14.70
N GLU A 64 20.22 33.18 13.77
CA GLU A 64 21.02 33.40 12.58
C GLU A 64 22.43 32.79 12.62
N ASP A 65 22.79 32.05 11.56
CA ASP A 65 23.99 32.37 10.76
C ASP A 65 24.01 31.51 9.47
N TYR A 66 24.26 32.17 8.34
CA TYR A 66 25.09 31.71 7.19
C TYR A 66 24.93 30.26 6.65
N VAL A 67 24.74 29.99 5.36
CA VAL A 67 25.53 30.46 4.21
C VAL A 67 24.63 30.44 2.96
N ASN A 68 24.58 31.59 2.29
CA ASN A 68 24.16 31.73 0.91
C ASN A 68 25.44 31.56 0.07
N ASP A 69 25.53 30.58 -0.83
CA ASP A 69 26.45 30.73 -1.96
C ASP A 69 26.05 29.87 -3.17
N GLU A 70 26.26 30.50 -4.32
CA GLU A 70 25.85 30.14 -5.67
C GLU A 70 26.44 28.79 -6.11
N TYR A 71 25.65 28.00 -6.86
CA TYR A 71 26.25 27.10 -7.84
C TYR A 71 26.10 27.73 -9.22
N LYS A 72 27.09 28.54 -9.57
CA LYS A 72 27.48 28.87 -10.95
C LYS A 72 28.15 27.65 -11.61
N ASP A 73 27.82 27.49 -12.90
CA ASP A 73 28.66 26.97 -13.99
C ASP A 73 29.41 25.64 -13.83
N ILE A 74 28.86 24.58 -14.46
CA ILE A 74 29.62 23.44 -15.03
C ILE A 74 28.76 22.89 -16.19
N ALA A 75 29.19 22.66 -17.43
CA ALA A 75 30.35 22.96 -18.27
C ALA A 75 29.90 22.63 -19.71
#